data_AF-A0A1R0H5A9-F1
#
_entry.id   AF-A0A1R0H5A9-F1
#
_cell.length_a   1.000
_cell.length_b   1.000
_cell.length_c   1.000
_cell.angle_alpha   90.00
_cell.angle_beta   90.00
_cell.angle_gamma   90.00
#
_symmetry.space_group_name_H-M   'P 1'
#
loop_
_entity.id
_entity.type
_entity.pdbx_description
1 polymer ?
#
loop_
_entity_poly.entity_id
_entity_poly.type
_entity_poly.pdbx_seq_one_letter_code
_entity_poly.pdbx_strand_id
1 'polypeptide(L)'
;MAVSIGCDVSNPTENLCGLRQGYPASSILFDFWISDLFKGSQGVYVLGFISRITGQLYADVSVLLAESDIDMQLALNHIAHWMNTWEMIVNASKCGVMNVTGPQ
;
A
#
# COMPACT_ATOMS: atom_id res chain seq x y z
N MET A 1 1.25 -18.70 -17.85
CA MET A 1 2.23 -17.64 -18.14
C MET A 1 3.51 -18.30 -18.63
N ALA A 2 4.08 -17.86 -19.74
CA ALA A 2 5.42 -18.25 -20.18
C ALA A 2 6.24 -16.98 -20.42
N VAL A 3 7.53 -17.02 -20.10
CA VAL A 3 8.45 -15.90 -20.26
C VAL A 3 9.45 -16.26 -21.35
N SER A 4 9.63 -15.37 -22.31
CA SER A 4 10.63 -15.50 -23.38
C SER A 4 11.84 -14.62 -23.07
N ILE A 5 13.04 -15.19 -23.14
CA ILE A 5 14.31 -14.47 -23.04
C ILE A 5 15.13 -14.81 -24.29
N GLY A 6 15.26 -13.87 -25.22
CA GLY A 6 15.86 -14.13 -26.53
C GLY A 6 15.00 -15.10 -27.36
N CYS A 7 15.57 -16.23 -27.77
CA CYS A 7 14.86 -17.29 -28.51
C CYS A 7 14.31 -18.40 -27.60
N ASP A 8 14.64 -18.39 -26.31
CA ASP A 8 14.19 -19.41 -25.36
C ASP A 8 12.88 -19.01 -24.70
N VAL A 9 11.98 -19.97 -24.53
CA VAL A 9 10.67 -19.79 -23.88
C VAL A 9 10.56 -20.76 -22.71
N SER A 10 10.18 -20.25 -21.54
CA SER A 10 9.95 -21.09 -20.36
C SER A 10 8.75 -22.01 -20.55
N ASN A 11 8.71 -23.10 -19.78
CA ASN A 11 7.46 -23.87 -19.65
C ASN A 11 6.34 -22.97 -19.12
N PRO A 12 5.10 -23.14 -19.60
CA PRO A 12 3.96 -22.39 -19.11
C PRO A 12 3.62 -22.80 -17.68
N THR A 13 3.48 -21.81 -16.80
CA THR A 13 3.04 -22.00 -15.41
C THR A 13 1.77 -21.23 -15.13
N GLU A 14 0.86 -21.80 -14.36
CA GLU A 14 -0.33 -21.08 -13.90
C GLU A 14 0.07 -20.06 -12.83
N ASN A 15 -0.52 -18.86 -12.90
CA ASN A 15 -0.33 -17.83 -11.89
C ASN A 15 -1.54 -17.84 -10.97
N LEU A 16 -1.38 -18.41 -9.78
CA LEU A 16 -2.47 -18.58 -8.81
C LEU A 16 -2.73 -17.30 -7.99
N CYS A 17 -1.70 -16.48 -7.78
CA CYS A 17 -1.78 -15.26 -6.97
C CYS A 17 -0.83 -14.18 -7.50
N GLY A 18 -1.30 -12.93 -7.52
CA GLY A 18 -0.54 -11.78 -7.97
C GLY A 18 -0.74 -11.42 -9.45
N LEU A 19 -0.18 -10.29 -9.85
CA LEU A 19 -0.31 -9.74 -11.19
C LEU A 19 1.01 -9.91 -11.97
N ARG A 20 0.92 -10.04 -13.29
CA ARG A 20 2.11 -10.23 -14.15
C ARG A 20 2.95 -8.95 -14.19
N GLN A 21 4.18 -9.01 -13.68
CA GLN A 21 5.13 -7.92 -13.83
C GLN A 21 5.37 -7.61 -15.31
N GLY A 22 5.30 -6.33 -15.66
CA GLY A 22 5.45 -5.86 -17.04
C GLY A 22 4.20 -5.99 -17.91
N TYR A 23 3.07 -6.51 -17.39
CA TYR A 23 1.81 -6.45 -18.11
C TYR A 23 1.18 -5.05 -17.98
N PRO A 24 0.77 -4.40 -19.08
CA PRO A 24 0.35 -3.00 -19.06
C PRO A 24 -0.78 -2.66 -18.06
N ALA A 25 -1.71 -3.60 -17.82
CA ALA A 25 -2.84 -3.37 -16.91
C ALA A 25 -2.53 -3.74 -15.45
N SER A 26 -1.39 -4.35 -15.15
CA SER A 26 -1.12 -4.84 -13.79
C SER A 26 -0.95 -3.72 -12.78
N SER A 27 -0.37 -2.57 -13.16
CA SER A 27 -0.23 -1.45 -12.24
C SER A 27 -1.59 -0.89 -11.79
N ILE A 28 -2.51 -0.63 -12.73
CA ILE A 28 -3.84 -0.09 -12.39
C ILE A 28 -4.69 -1.08 -11.59
N LEU A 29 -4.58 -2.38 -11.86
CA LEU A 29 -5.26 -3.41 -11.08
C LEU A 29 -4.73 -3.48 -9.65
N PHE A 30 -3.42 -3.30 -9.47
CA PHE A 30 -2.81 -3.22 -8.14
C PHE A 30 -3.27 -1.99 -7.38
N ASP A 31 -3.30 -0.82 -8.03
CA ASP A 31 -3.77 0.43 -7.42
C ASP A 31 -5.23 0.34 -6.97
N PHE A 32 -6.10 -0.32 -7.76
CA PHE A 32 -7.48 -0.59 -7.34
C PHE A 32 -7.55 -1.53 -6.14
N TRP A 33 -6.70 -2.55 -6.10
CA TRP A 33 -6.69 -3.52 -5.01
C TRP A 33 -6.34 -2.89 -3.66
N ILE A 34 -5.35 -1.98 -3.64
CA ILE A 34 -4.91 -1.32 -2.40
C ILE A 34 -5.73 -0.07 -2.05
N SER A 35 -6.68 0.34 -2.89
CA SER A 35 -7.33 1.66 -2.83
C SER A 35 -8.07 1.95 -1.52
N ASP A 36 -8.49 0.91 -0.77
CA ASP A 36 -9.19 1.04 0.49
C ASP A 36 -8.33 0.70 1.73
N LEU A 37 -7.01 0.52 1.56
CA LEU A 37 -6.06 0.18 2.63
C LEU A 37 -6.18 1.10 3.86
N PHE A 38 -6.38 2.39 3.62
CA PHE A 38 -6.47 3.41 4.68
C PHE A 38 -7.90 3.80 5.06
N LYS A 39 -8.91 3.17 4.46
CA LYS A 39 -10.32 3.49 4.74
C LYS A 39 -10.61 3.25 6.22
N GLY A 40 -11.16 4.23 6.91
CA GLY A 40 -11.45 4.15 8.36
C GLY A 40 -10.33 4.64 9.28
N SER A 41 -9.17 5.02 8.74
CA SER A 41 -8.14 5.71 9.52
C SER A 41 -8.51 7.18 9.76
N GLN A 42 -8.12 7.73 10.91
CA GLN A 42 -8.46 9.10 11.31
C GLN A 42 -7.75 10.16 10.43
N GLY A 43 -6.50 9.89 10.02
CA GLY A 43 -5.68 10.81 9.24
C GLY A 43 -5.33 12.11 9.95
N VAL A 44 -4.82 13.08 9.19
CA VAL A 44 -4.42 14.42 9.68
C VAL A 44 -5.28 15.53 9.09
N TYR A 45 -5.51 16.59 9.86
CA TYR A 45 -6.09 17.82 9.34
C TYR A 45 -5.04 18.60 8.53
N VAL A 46 -5.42 19.05 7.32
CA VAL A 46 -4.56 19.89 6.48
C VAL A 46 -5.35 21.15 6.11
N LEU A 47 -4.75 22.31 6.38
CA LEU A 47 -5.37 23.59 6.05
C LEU A 47 -5.66 23.66 4.53
N GLY A 48 -6.89 24.04 4.18
CA GLY A 48 -7.35 24.09 2.79
C GLY A 48 -8.02 22.81 2.29
N PHE A 49 -8.04 21.73 3.07
CA PHE A 49 -8.78 20.51 2.78
C PHE A 49 -10.00 20.38 3.68
N ILE A 50 -11.13 19.94 3.10
CA ILE A 50 -12.38 19.69 3.84
C ILE A 50 -12.32 18.33 4.55
N SER A 51 -11.68 17.35 3.92
CA SER A 51 -11.46 16.01 4.45
C SER A 51 -10.08 15.87 5.08
N ARG A 52 -9.98 15.02 6.10
CA ARG A 52 -8.69 14.61 6.68
C ARG A 52 -7.94 13.73 5.67
N ILE A 53 -6.62 13.86 5.65
CA ILE A 53 -5.74 13.09 4.76
C ILE A 53 -5.17 11.93 5.56
N THR A 54 -5.47 10.69 5.18
CA THR A 54 -5.00 9.50 5.89
C THR A 54 -3.59 9.09 5.49
N GLY A 55 -3.19 9.39 4.27
CA GLY A 55 -1.91 8.95 3.74
C GLY A 55 -1.83 9.02 2.22
N GLN A 56 -0.78 8.43 1.68
CA GLN A 56 -0.53 8.31 0.25
C GLN A 56 -0.27 6.85 -0.11
N LEU A 57 -0.83 6.40 -1.24
CA LEU A 57 -0.57 5.10 -1.84
C LEU A 57 0.05 5.32 -3.22
N TYR A 58 1.16 4.63 -3.50
CA TYR A 58 1.79 4.65 -4.80
C TYR A 58 2.47 3.31 -5.05
N ALA A 59 1.88 2.48 -5.92
CA ALA A 59 2.33 1.10 -6.09
C ALA A 59 2.52 0.43 -4.70
N ASP A 60 3.62 -0.28 -4.49
CA ASP A 60 3.93 -0.97 -3.24
C ASP A 60 4.37 -0.05 -2.08
N VAL A 61 4.52 1.25 -2.34
CA VAL A 61 4.93 2.24 -1.35
C VAL A 61 3.71 2.97 -0.79
N SER A 62 3.60 2.97 0.53
CA SER A 62 2.55 3.69 1.24
C SER A 62 3.11 4.58 2.34
N VAL A 63 2.46 5.73 2.56
CA VAL A 63 2.76 6.67 3.63
C VAL A 63 1.50 6.83 4.45
N LEU A 64 1.56 6.55 5.74
CA LEU A 64 0.45 6.70 6.68
C LEU A 64 0.68 7.95 7.54
N LEU A 65 -0.37 8.76 7.71
CA LEU A 65 -0.34 9.99 8.50
C LEU A 65 -1.31 9.90 9.69
N ALA A 66 -0.87 10.36 10.84
CA ALA A 66 -1.66 10.43 12.06
C ALA A 66 -1.25 11.66 12.90
N GLU A 67 -2.18 12.21 13.67
CA GLU A 67 -1.93 13.39 14.54
C GLU A 67 -1.28 13.00 15.87
N SER A 68 -1.37 11.73 16.27
CA SER A 68 -0.81 11.22 17.53
C SER A 68 -0.32 9.79 17.38
N ASP A 69 0.53 9.37 18.32
CA ASP A 69 0.98 7.97 18.41
C ASP A 69 -0.18 7.00 18.64
N ILE A 70 -1.24 7.44 19.34
CA ILE A 70 -2.44 6.64 19.58
C ILE A 70 -3.19 6.42 18.27
N ASP A 71 -3.41 7.49 17.49
CA ASP A 71 -4.08 7.40 16.19
C ASP A 71 -3.26 6.57 15.20
N MET A 72 -1.91 6.69 15.24
CA MET A 72 -1.00 5.87 14.45
C MET A 72 -1.16 4.39 14.79
N GLN A 73 -1.18 4.04 16.08
CA GLN A 73 -1.36 2.66 16.52
C GLN A 73 -2.72 2.09 16.11
N LEU A 74 -3.80 2.88 16.21
CA LEU A 74 -5.13 2.48 15.75
C LEU A 74 -5.17 2.23 14.24
N ALA A 75 -4.56 3.11 13.45
CA ALA A 75 -4.46 2.96 12.00
C ALA A 75 -3.62 1.73 11.61
N LEU A 76 -2.50 1.48 12.29
CA LEU A 76 -1.68 0.28 12.08
C LEU A 76 -2.44 -1.01 12.42
N ASN A 77 -3.24 -1.02 13.49
CA ASN A 77 -4.09 -2.16 13.83
C ASN A 77 -5.15 -2.43 12.74
N HIS A 78 -5.76 -1.36 12.21
CA HIS A 78 -6.71 -1.46 11.09
C HIS A 78 -6.03 -2.04 9.84
N ILE A 79 -4.86 -1.52 9.48
CA ILE A 79 -4.08 -2.01 8.33
C ILE A 79 -3.66 -3.47 8.54
N ALA A 80 -3.24 -3.87 9.75
CA ALA A 80 -2.93 -5.27 10.05
C ALA A 80 -4.12 -6.19 9.84
N HIS A 81 -5.32 -5.77 10.24
CA HIS A 81 -6.54 -6.52 9.99
C HIS A 81 -6.88 -6.61 8.49
N TRP A 82 -6.76 -5.48 7.77
CA TRP A 82 -6.95 -5.44 6.31
C TRP A 82 -5.95 -6.37 5.61
N MET A 83 -4.67 -6.31 5.96
CA MET A 83 -3.61 -7.16 5.38
C MET A 83 -3.88 -8.64 5.60
N ASN A 84 -4.33 -9.04 6.80
CA ASN A 84 -4.71 -10.42 7.08
C ASN A 84 -5.92 -10.87 6.26
N THR A 85 -6.88 -9.97 6.01
CA THR A 85 -8.10 -10.26 5.24
C THR A 85 -7.79 -10.45 3.75
N TRP A 86 -6.87 -9.66 3.22
CA TRP A 86 -6.51 -9.64 1.80
C TRP A 86 -5.19 -10.33 1.47
N GLU A 87 -4.65 -11.10 2.42
CA GLU A 87 -3.43 -11.90 2.30
C GLU A 87 -2.20 -11.11 1.80
N MET A 88 -2.08 -9.87 2.27
CA MET A 88 -0.97 -8.96 1.94
C MET A 88 0.11 -8.96 3.02
N ILE A 89 1.36 -8.85 2.60
CA ILE A 89 2.52 -8.85 3.51
C ILE A 89 3.28 -7.54 3.35
N VAL A 90 3.50 -6.84 4.45
CA VAL A 90 4.39 -5.67 4.51
C VAL A 90 5.83 -6.11 4.79
N ASN A 91 6.77 -5.47 4.10
CA ASN A 91 8.19 -5.61 4.44
C ASN A 91 8.55 -4.65 5.59
N ALA A 92 8.35 -5.11 6.83
CA ALA A 92 8.60 -4.31 8.03
C ALA A 92 10.04 -3.79 8.12
N SER A 93 11.03 -4.51 7.58
CA SER A 93 12.44 -4.07 7.59
C SER A 93 12.70 -2.82 6.74
N LYS A 94 11.80 -2.51 5.81
CA LYS A 94 11.85 -1.31 4.96
C LYS A 94 10.93 -0.19 5.45
N CYS A 95 10.14 -0.44 6.49
CA CYS A 95 9.25 0.55 7.08
C CYS A 95 10.01 1.42 8.10
N GLY A 96 9.56 2.65 8.26
CA GLY A 96 10.07 3.57 9.27
C GLY A 96 8.96 4.47 9.79
N VAL A 97 9.15 4.98 11.00
CA VAL A 97 8.27 5.98 11.61
C VAL A 97 9.06 7.27 11.74
N MET A 98 8.45 8.39 11.33
CA MET A 98 9.05 9.71 11.42
C MET A 98 8.08 10.63 12.13
N ASN A 99 8.55 11.31 13.18
CA ASN A 99 7.79 12.39 13.80
C ASN A 99 8.11 13.70 13.08
N VAL A 100 7.08 14.40 12.61
CA VAL A 100 7.23 15.66 11.88
C VAL A 100 6.74 16.79 12.77
N THR A 101 7.66 17.62 13.25
CA THR A 101 7.35 18.84 14.01
C THR A 101 7.40 20.04 13.08
N GLY A 102 6.34 20.86 13.05
CA GLY A 102 6.35 22.14 12.34
C GLY A 102 7.28 23.17 13.00
N PRO A 103 7.70 24.23 12.27
CA PRO A 103 8.28 25.40 12.90
C PRO A 103 7.26 26.03 13.87
N GLN A 104 7.71 26.40 15.07
CA GLN A 104 6.93 27.13 16.07
C GLN A 104 6.55 28.52 15.56
#